data_AF-A0AAV6WES2-F1
#
_entry.id   AF-A0AAV6WES2-F1
#
_cell.length_a   1.000
_cell.length_b   1.000
_cell.length_c   1.000
_cell.angle_alpha   90.00
_cell.angle_beta   90.00
_cell.angle_gamma   90.00
#
_symmetry.space_group_name_H-M   'P 1'
#
loop_
_entity.id
_entity.type
_entity.pdbx_description
1 polymer ?
#
loop_
_entity_poly.entity_id
_entity_poly.type
_entity_poly.pdbx_seq_one_letter_code
_entity_poly.pdbx_strand_id
1 'polypeptide(L)'
;MASSSYYSTPPCAACKFLRRKCLTNCIFAPYFPPEEPIKFTNVHRIFGASNVSKLLNEIAPHQREDAVNSLAYEAEARLKDPVYGCVGVISVLQRQVLELQKELDAVKADLIRYNSVFVPCYCSSSNNGENPETGGDGRS
;
A
#
# COMPACT_ATOMS: atom_id res chain seq x y z
N MET A 1 -24.93 -37.96 -29.31
CA MET A 1 -23.88 -36.94 -29.07
C MET A 1 -24.55 -35.74 -28.40
N ALA A 2 -23.94 -35.29 -27.30
CA ALA A 2 -24.38 -34.34 -26.27
C ALA A 2 -25.58 -33.41 -26.56
N SER A 3 -26.58 -33.50 -25.68
CA SER A 3 -27.58 -32.45 -25.44
C SER A 3 -26.86 -31.13 -25.16
N SER A 4 -26.91 -30.20 -26.12
CA SER A 4 -26.49 -28.82 -25.88
C SER A 4 -27.55 -28.16 -25.01
N SER A 5 -27.39 -28.29 -23.71
CA SER A 5 -28.02 -27.40 -22.75
C SER A 5 -27.70 -25.98 -23.23
N TYR A 6 -28.74 -25.22 -23.60
CA TYR A 6 -28.63 -23.78 -23.83
C TYR A 6 -28.29 -23.16 -22.47
N TYR A 7 -27.04 -23.26 -22.03
CA TYR A 7 -26.52 -22.53 -20.88
C TYR A 7 -26.51 -21.07 -21.30
N SER A 8 -27.65 -20.42 -21.15
CA SER A 8 -27.75 -18.97 -21.23
C SER A 8 -26.77 -18.45 -20.17
N THR A 9 -25.61 -17.97 -20.61
CA THR A 9 -24.59 -17.47 -19.70
C THR A 9 -25.23 -16.41 -18.82
N PRO A 10 -25.20 -16.57 -17.48
CA PRO A 10 -25.85 -15.62 -16.60
C PRO A 10 -25.29 -14.21 -16.86
N PRO A 11 -26.13 -13.16 -16.83
CA PRO A 11 -25.64 -11.80 -17.02
C PRO A 11 -24.65 -11.45 -15.92
N CYS A 12 -23.59 -10.72 -16.26
CA CYS A 12 -22.63 -10.23 -15.27
C CYS A 12 -23.33 -9.33 -14.24
N ALA A 13 -22.70 -9.15 -13.06
CA ALA A 13 -23.28 -8.36 -11.97
C ALA A 13 -23.66 -6.94 -12.41
N ALA A 14 -22.83 -6.32 -13.27
CA ALA A 14 -23.10 -5.00 -13.83
C ALA A 14 -24.38 -4.95 -14.67
N CYS A 15 -24.52 -5.86 -15.65
CA CYS A 15 -25.67 -5.90 -16.53
C CYS A 15 -26.96 -6.28 -15.78
N LYS A 16 -26.84 -7.18 -14.80
CA LYS A 16 -27.93 -7.53 -13.89
C LYS A 16 -28.40 -6.32 -13.09
N PHE A 17 -27.48 -5.56 -12.49
CA PHE A 17 -27.78 -4.35 -11.73
C PHE A 17 -28.41 -3.25 -12.60
N LEU A 18 -27.85 -3.01 -13.79
CA LEU A 18 -28.31 -2.00 -14.74
C LEU A 18 -29.57 -2.42 -15.53
N ARG A 19 -30.09 -3.62 -15.30
CA ARG A 19 -31.26 -4.18 -15.99
C ARG A 19 -31.16 -4.15 -17.52
N ARG A 20 -29.98 -4.47 -18.06
CA ARG A 20 -29.71 -4.52 -19.50
C ARG A 20 -29.18 -5.88 -19.95
N LYS A 21 -29.30 -6.20 -21.24
CA LYS A 21 -28.78 -7.45 -21.80
C LYS A 21 -27.24 -7.48 -21.71
N CYS A 22 -26.68 -8.59 -21.22
CA CYS A 22 -25.25 -8.83 -21.23
C CYS A 22 -24.86 -9.43 -22.58
N LEU A 23 -24.08 -8.69 -23.38
CA LEU A 23 -23.58 -9.14 -24.69
C LEU A 23 -22.22 -9.83 -24.53
N THR A 24 -21.80 -10.58 -25.55
CA THR A 24 -20.52 -11.32 -25.58
C THR A 24 -19.28 -10.42 -25.46
N ASN A 25 -19.39 -9.15 -25.87
CA ASN A 25 -18.33 -8.14 -25.78
C ASN A 25 -18.53 -7.16 -24.62
N CYS A 26 -19.26 -7.56 -23.57
CA CYS A 26 -19.50 -6.69 -22.42
C CYS A 26 -18.20 -6.37 -21.66
N ILE A 27 -17.81 -5.09 -21.62
CA ILE A 27 -16.59 -4.63 -20.92
C ILE A 27 -16.59 -4.93 -19.41
N PHE A 28 -17.77 -5.05 -18.79
CA PHE A 28 -17.87 -5.35 -17.36
C PHE A 28 -17.83 -6.84 -17.04
N ALA A 29 -18.15 -7.70 -18.00
CA ALA A 29 -18.35 -9.13 -17.72
C ALA A 29 -17.09 -9.84 -17.18
N PRO A 30 -15.87 -9.56 -17.66
CA PRO A 30 -14.66 -10.18 -17.11
C PRO A 30 -14.36 -9.80 -15.66
N TYR A 31 -14.82 -8.63 -15.19
CA TYR A 31 -14.38 -8.05 -13.92
C TYR A 31 -15.46 -8.01 -12.83
N PHE A 32 -16.73 -8.19 -13.22
CA PHE A 32 -17.89 -8.16 -12.33
C PHE A 32 -18.72 -9.44 -12.49
N PRO A 33 -18.21 -10.60 -12.01
CA PRO A 33 -18.90 -11.88 -12.13
C PRO A 33 -20.24 -11.86 -11.35
N PRO A 34 -21.24 -12.64 -11.77
CA PRO A 34 -22.56 -12.66 -11.12
C PRO A 34 -22.54 -13.08 -9.65
N GLU A 35 -21.50 -13.79 -9.21
CA GLU A 35 -21.24 -14.23 -7.84
C GLU A 35 -20.87 -13.07 -6.90
N GLU A 36 -20.40 -11.94 -7.45
CA GLU A 36 -19.95 -10.77 -6.69
C GLU A 36 -20.82 -9.52 -6.94
N PRO A 37 -22.13 -9.55 -6.67
CA PRO A 37 -23.03 -8.42 -6.97
C PRO A 37 -22.73 -7.17 -6.14
N ILE A 38 -22.20 -7.34 -4.94
CA ILE A 38 -21.86 -6.23 -4.03
C ILE A 38 -20.70 -5.41 -4.61
N LYS A 39 -19.73 -6.06 -5.25
CA LYS A 39 -18.56 -5.40 -5.87
C LYS A 39 -19.00 -4.33 -6.88
N PHE A 40 -19.88 -4.70 -7.82
CA PHE A 40 -20.39 -3.73 -8.78
C PHE A 40 -21.29 -2.67 -8.12
N THR A 41 -22.12 -3.06 -7.15
CA THR A 41 -23.03 -2.13 -6.47
C THR A 41 -22.25 -1.01 -5.77
N ASN A 42 -21.17 -1.36 -5.06
CA ASN A 42 -20.31 -0.39 -4.37
C ASN A 42 -19.60 0.53 -5.37
N VAL A 43 -18.94 -0.06 -6.38
CA VAL A 43 -18.23 0.68 -7.43
C VAL A 43 -19.18 1.63 -8.17
N HIS A 44 -20.37 1.16 -8.53
CA HIS A 44 -21.40 1.97 -9.17
C HIS A 44 -21.84 3.14 -8.28
N ARG A 45 -22.03 2.91 -6.98
CA ARG A 45 -22.47 3.95 -6.05
C ARG A 45 -21.45 5.07 -5.87
N ILE A 46 -20.16 4.74 -5.86
CA ILE A 46 -19.09 5.72 -5.61
C ILE A 46 -18.59 6.38 -6.89
N PHE A 47 -18.38 5.59 -7.96
CA PHE A 47 -17.77 6.08 -9.20
C PHE A 47 -18.77 6.24 -10.34
N GLY A 48 -19.85 5.44 -10.36
CA GLY A 48 -20.82 5.40 -11.46
C GLY A 48 -20.37 4.52 -12.63
N ALA A 49 -21.32 3.81 -13.25
CA ALA A 49 -21.02 2.89 -14.36
C ALA A 49 -20.31 3.57 -15.55
N SER A 50 -20.70 4.80 -15.88
CA SER A 50 -20.14 5.53 -17.01
C SER A 50 -18.67 5.88 -16.82
N ASN A 51 -18.28 6.31 -15.62
CA ASN A 51 -16.89 6.66 -15.32
C ASN A 51 -16.00 5.41 -15.30
N VAL A 52 -16.50 4.32 -14.70
CA VAL A 52 -15.80 3.03 -14.71
C VAL A 52 -15.63 2.54 -16.15
N SER A 53 -16.68 2.61 -16.97
CA SER A 53 -16.58 2.22 -18.39
C SER A 53 -15.58 3.06 -19.16
N LYS A 54 -15.48 4.38 -18.91
CA LYS A 54 -14.50 5.26 -19.54
C LYS A 54 -13.09 4.86 -19.12
N LEU A 55 -12.83 4.75 -17.82
CA LEU A 55 -11.53 4.34 -17.28
C LEU A 55 -11.08 3.00 -17.84
N LEU A 56 -11.96 1.99 -17.87
CA LEU A 56 -11.63 0.69 -18.42
C LEU A 56 -11.24 0.75 -19.91
N ASN A 57 -11.80 1.67 -20.70
CA ASN A 57 -11.39 1.85 -22.08
C ASN A 57 -10.04 2.58 -22.23
N GLU A 58 -9.68 3.44 -21.29
CA GLU A 58 -8.43 4.21 -21.30
C GLU A 58 -7.21 3.40 -20.84
N ILE A 59 -7.42 2.38 -20.01
CA ILE A 59 -6.33 1.53 -19.49
C ILE A 59 -6.11 0.28 -20.35
N ALA A 60 -4.86 -0.19 -20.38
CA ALA A 60 -4.46 -1.39 -21.10
C ALA A 60 -5.15 -2.64 -20.53
N PRO A 61 -5.52 -3.64 -21.36
CA PRO A 61 -6.31 -4.79 -20.91
C PRO A 61 -5.74 -5.55 -19.71
N HIS A 62 -4.41 -5.68 -19.63
CA HIS A 62 -3.73 -6.38 -18.55
C HIS A 62 -3.79 -5.66 -17.19
N GLN A 63 -4.09 -4.35 -17.17
CA GLN A 63 -4.21 -3.56 -15.94
C GLN A 63 -5.66 -3.44 -15.44
N ARG A 64 -6.63 -3.85 -16.26
CA ARG A 64 -8.06 -3.65 -15.97
C ARG A 64 -8.53 -4.40 -14.74
N GLU A 65 -8.01 -5.60 -14.53
CA GLU A 65 -8.35 -6.41 -13.35
C GLU A 65 -7.90 -5.71 -12.06
N ASP A 66 -6.64 -5.29 -12.02
CA ASP A 66 -6.07 -4.54 -10.89
C ASP A 66 -6.83 -3.23 -10.66
N ALA A 67 -7.12 -2.48 -11.72
CA ALA A 67 -7.90 -1.24 -11.62
C ALA A 67 -9.30 -1.46 -11.02
N VAL A 68 -10.02 -2.52 -11.45
CA VAL A 68 -11.33 -2.85 -10.88
C VAL A 68 -11.22 -3.27 -9.42
N ASN A 69 -10.18 -4.01 -9.05
CA ASN A 69 -9.93 -4.40 -7.66
C ASN A 69 -9.63 -3.18 -6.78
N SER A 70 -8.83 -2.22 -7.25
CA SER A 70 -8.59 -0.94 -6.58
C SER A 70 -9.88 -0.13 -6.41
N LEU A 71 -10.68 0.02 -7.48
CA LEU A 71 -11.96 0.72 -7.40
C LEU A 71 -12.93 0.04 -6.42
N ALA A 72 -12.97 -1.30 -6.38
CA ALA A 72 -13.82 -2.03 -5.46
C ALA A 72 -13.43 -1.77 -4.00
N TYR A 73 -12.12 -1.82 -3.70
CA TYR A 73 -11.58 -1.52 -2.39
C TYR A 73 -11.88 -0.07 -1.97
N GLU A 74 -11.59 0.90 -2.84
CA GLU A 74 -11.84 2.31 -2.58
C GLU A 74 -13.32 2.61 -2.36
N ALA A 75 -14.20 2.00 -3.18
CA ALA A 75 -15.63 2.17 -3.04
C ALA A 75 -16.14 1.60 -1.71
N GLU A 76 -15.69 0.42 -1.33
CA GLU A 76 -16.04 -0.18 -0.03
C GLU A 76 -15.54 0.67 1.13
N ALA A 77 -14.29 1.16 1.07
CA ALA A 77 -13.73 2.03 2.09
C ALA A 77 -14.55 3.33 2.23
N ARG A 78 -14.96 3.94 1.11
CA ARG A 78 -15.78 5.16 1.12
C ARG A 78 -17.21 4.92 1.63
N LEU A 79 -17.74 3.71 1.49
CA LEU A 79 -19.04 3.35 2.08
C LEU A 79 -18.96 3.14 3.60
N LYS A 80 -17.84 2.60 4.09
CA LYS A 80 -17.58 2.42 5.53
C LYS A 80 -17.26 3.75 6.22
N ASP A 81 -16.49 4.60 5.55
CA ASP A 81 -16.13 5.95 6.00
C ASP A 81 -16.45 6.96 4.89
N PRO A 82 -17.64 7.61 4.94
CA PRO A 82 -18.05 8.59 3.95
C PRO A 82 -17.19 9.86 3.92
N VAL A 83 -16.45 10.14 5.00
CA VAL A 83 -15.63 11.34 5.14
C VAL A 83 -14.26 11.10 4.53
N TYR A 84 -13.53 10.08 5.03
CA TYR A 84 -12.13 9.86 4.65
C TYR A 84 -11.91 8.65 3.73
N GLY A 85 -12.81 7.67 3.72
CA GLY A 85 -12.67 6.46 2.91
C GLY A 85 -11.31 5.78 3.08
N CYS A 86 -10.65 5.45 1.97
CA CYS A 86 -9.31 4.86 1.98
C CYS A 86 -8.21 5.81 2.52
N VAL A 87 -8.42 7.13 2.51
CA VAL A 87 -7.46 8.10 3.06
C VAL A 87 -7.33 7.96 4.58
N GLY A 88 -8.43 7.58 5.25
CA GLY A 88 -8.40 7.25 6.68
C GLY A 88 -7.49 6.05 6.96
N VAL A 89 -7.57 5.01 6.12
CA VAL A 89 -6.70 3.83 6.19
C VAL A 89 -5.23 4.22 5.97
N ILE A 90 -4.95 5.04 4.95
CA ILE A 90 -3.60 5.56 4.69
C ILE A 90 -3.05 6.28 5.92
N SER A 91 -3.84 7.16 6.52
CA SER A 91 -3.44 7.95 7.69
C SER A 91 -3.10 7.08 8.91
N VAL A 92 -3.88 6.02 9.14
CA VAL A 92 -3.61 5.06 10.22
C VAL A 92 -2.30 4.31 9.96
N LEU A 93 -2.11 3.80 8.74
CA LEU A 93 -0.92 3.05 8.37
C LEU A 93 0.35 3.92 8.44
N GLN A 94 0.27 5.17 8.00
CA GLN A 94 1.39 6.11 8.11
C GLN A 94 1.80 6.36 9.56
N ARG A 95 0.85 6.53 10.49
CA ARG A 95 1.16 6.65 11.92
C ARG A 95 1.82 5.39 12.46
N GLN A 96 1.31 4.22 12.09
CA GLN A 96 1.86 2.96 12.56
C GLN A 96 3.28 2.71 12.04
N VAL A 97 3.58 3.06 10.79
CA VAL A 97 4.95 2.99 10.25
C VAL A 97 5.89 3.89 11.06
N LEU A 98 5.47 5.10 11.42
CA LEU A 98 6.28 6.02 12.23
C LEU A 98 6.50 5.50 13.65
N GLU A 99 5.46 4.94 14.27
CA GLU A 99 5.54 4.35 15.62
C GLU A 99 6.50 3.16 15.64
N LEU A 100 6.35 2.22 14.71
CA LEU A 100 7.22 1.05 14.59
C LEU A 100 8.67 1.43 14.28
N GLN A 101 8.88 2.45 13.44
CA GLN A 101 10.22 2.95 13.16
C GLN A 101 10.87 3.54 14.43
N LYS A 102 10.11 4.30 15.22
CA LYS A 102 10.58 4.88 16.49
C LYS A 102 10.93 3.79 17.50
N GLU A 103 10.10 2.76 17.63
CA GLU A 103 10.37 1.61 18.50
C GLU A 103 11.64 0.88 18.08
N LEU A 104 11.79 0.62 16.77
CA LEU A 104 12.99 -0.01 16.22
C LEU A 104 14.25 0.80 16.52
N ASP A 105 14.20 2.12 16.36
CA ASP A 105 15.34 2.99 16.62
C ASP A 105 15.69 3.07 18.11
N ALA A 106 14.69 3.05 19.00
CA ALA A 106 14.92 2.97 20.44
C ALA A 106 15.61 1.66 20.84
N VAL A 107 15.12 0.51 20.33
CA VAL A 107 15.74 -0.80 20.60
C VAL A 107 17.16 -0.88 20.05
N LYS A 108 17.41 -0.34 18.85
CA LYS A 108 18.77 -0.26 18.29
C LYS A 108 19.70 0.58 19.15
N ALA A 109 19.23 1.74 19.65
CA ALA A 109 20.01 2.59 20.54
C ALA A 109 20.34 1.88 21.86
N ASP A 110 19.37 1.15 22.43
CA ASP A 110 19.57 0.33 23.62
C ASP A 110 20.62 -0.77 23.39
N LEU A 111 20.56 -1.48 22.27
CA LEU A 111 21.54 -2.50 21.90
C LEU A 111 22.96 -1.92 21.75
N ILE A 112 23.10 -0.76 21.10
CA ILE A 112 24.38 -0.06 20.99
C ILE A 112 24.91 0.30 22.37
N ARG A 113 24.04 0.83 23.26
CA ARG A 113 24.41 1.16 24.63
C ARG A 113 24.91 -0.08 25.37
N TYR A 114 24.16 -1.19 25.35
CA TYR A 114 24.59 -2.44 25.98
C TYR A 114 25.95 -2.91 25.44
N ASN A 115 26.15 -2.92 24.12
CA ASN A 115 27.39 -3.38 23.52
C ASN A 115 28.60 -2.46 23.83
N SER A 116 28.36 -1.16 23.98
CA SER A 116 29.41 -0.18 24.36
C SER A 116 29.85 -0.30 25.82
N VAL A 117 28.97 -0.75 26.73
CA VAL A 117 29.29 -0.96 28.15
C VAL A 117 30.13 -2.22 28.37
N PHE A 118 30.07 -3.19 27.45
CA PHE A 118 30.85 -4.44 27.50
C PHE A 118 32.23 -4.37 26.82
N VAL A 119 32.65 -3.20 26.31
CA VAL A 119 34.07 -2.97 26.00
C VAL A 119 34.75 -2.55 27.30
N PRO A 120 35.55 -3.41 27.95
CA PRO A 120 36.34 -2.97 29.09
C PRO A 120 37.21 -1.82 28.58
N CYS A 121 37.11 -0.65 29.22
CA CYS A 121 38.11 0.38 29.08
C CYS A 121 39.46 -0.26 29.50
N TYR A 122 40.21 -0.78 28.54
CA TYR A 122 41.62 -1.05 28.74
C TYR A 122 42.28 0.32 28.81
N CYS A 123 42.39 0.82 30.04
CA CYS A 123 43.19 1.97 30.38
C CYS A 123 44.59 1.78 29.76
N SER A 124 44.87 2.46 28.66
CA SER A 124 46.22 2.58 28.14
C SER A 124 46.91 3.66 28.96
N SER A 125 47.52 3.27 30.07
CA SER A 125 48.47 4.08 30.82
C SER A 125 49.59 4.50 29.87
N SER A 126 49.55 5.74 29.37
CA SER A 126 50.70 6.35 28.72
C SER A 126 51.48 7.11 29.77
N ASN A 127 52.65 6.56 30.11
CA ASN A 127 53.65 7.16 30.98
C ASN A 127 53.92 8.62 30.62
N ASN A 128 53.90 9.50 31.62
CA ASN A 128 54.58 10.79 31.56
C ASN A 128 56.09 10.52 31.50
N GLY A 129 56.68 10.68 30.32
CA GLY A 129 58.12 10.86 30.15
C GLY A 129 58.44 12.35 30.19
N GLU A 130 59.08 12.79 31.27
CA GLU A 130 59.65 14.14 31.42
C GLU A 130 60.81 14.41 30.45
N ASN A 131 60.72 15.59 29.81
CA ASN A 131 61.80 16.57 29.51
C ASN A 131 62.87 16.28 28.44
N PRO A 132 63.64 17.31 27.97
CA PRO A 132 63.34 18.73 27.74
C PRO A 132 63.89 19.23 26.37
N GLU A 133 63.93 20.56 26.18
CA GLU A 133 64.74 21.34 25.21
C GLU A 133 64.14 21.68 23.83
N THR A 134 63.74 22.94 23.66
CA THR A 134 64.21 23.77 22.54
C THR A 134 64.23 25.23 22.97
N GLY A 135 65.44 25.80 23.02
CA GLY A 135 65.63 27.23 23.19
C GLY A 135 65.44 28.01 21.90
N GLY A 136 65.21 29.31 22.05
CA GLY A 136 65.93 30.35 21.32
C GLY A 136 65.39 30.81 19.97
N ASP A 137 65.18 32.13 19.92
CA ASP A 137 65.24 33.04 18.75
C ASP A 137 63.96 33.14 17.88
N GLY A 138 63.28 34.27 17.69
CA GLY A 138 63.61 35.66 17.95
C GLY A 138 64.14 36.38 16.71
N ARG A 139 63.28 36.75 15.75
CA ARG A 139 63.28 38.08 15.07
C ARG A 139 62.28 38.20 13.91
N SER A 140 61.63 39.36 13.95
CA SER A 140 61.24 40.30 12.87
C SER A 140 60.45 39.81 11.67
#